data_AF-A0A1S4BIE7-F1
#
_entry.id   AF-A0A1S4BIE7-F1
#
_cell.length_a   1.000
_cell.length_b   1.000
_cell.length_c   1.000
_cell.angle_alpha   90.00
_cell.angle_beta   90.00
_cell.angle_gamma   90.00
#
_symmetry.space_group_name_H-M   'P 1'
#
loop_
_entity.id
_entity.type
_entity.pdbx_description
1 polymer ?
#
loop_
_entity_poly.entity_id
_entity_poly.type
_entity_poly.pdbx_seq_one_letter_code
_entity_poly.pdbx_strand_id
1 'polypeptide(L)'
;MSHDEFFMETHIRKKKAPTDQTRWVEDRAETTHGRYKINLEEYTQSLPLNEQRERPPISDEEEKRIWLSTVGGPKKGIAYDLSDKSFRRYRTGLQGIGTSAQGEAIDSSAISSMEEKIAKLTAELEETKAREKKNFDTLQGQLERRDKQFDLLQGQLANLLACGAFPIPRSPPPSPPAGDEGRRTEDEDDAT
;
A
#
# COMPACT_ATOMS: atom_id res chain seq x y z
N MET A 1 13.80 -39.62 9.60
CA MET A 1 14.13 -38.69 10.70
C MET A 1 14.50 -37.37 10.08
N SER A 2 13.77 -36.31 10.40
CA SER A 2 14.04 -34.97 9.87
C SER A 2 15.28 -34.35 10.52
N HIS A 3 15.81 -33.27 9.92
CA HIS A 3 16.96 -32.55 10.51
C HIS A 3 16.58 -31.95 11.87
N ASP A 4 15.31 -31.52 12.02
CA ASP A 4 14.73 -31.02 13.26
C ASP A 4 14.72 -32.10 14.36
N GLU A 5 14.21 -33.30 14.04
CA GLU A 5 14.15 -34.42 14.97
C GLU A 5 15.54 -34.87 15.44
N PHE A 6 16.49 -35.01 14.52
CA PHE A 6 17.85 -35.42 14.84
C PHE A 6 18.57 -34.38 15.71
N PHE A 7 18.39 -33.09 15.41
CA PHE A 7 18.99 -32.01 16.19
C PHE A 7 18.43 -31.97 17.61
N MET A 8 17.11 -32.12 17.73
CA MET A 8 16.42 -32.22 19.02
C MET A 8 16.91 -33.42 19.83
N GLU A 9 17.04 -34.60 19.21
CA GLU A 9 17.52 -35.81 19.89
C GLU A 9 18.95 -35.66 20.44
N THR A 10 19.82 -34.99 19.69
CA THR A 10 21.24 -34.83 20.05
C THR A 10 21.50 -33.65 20.99
N HIS A 11 20.66 -32.61 20.97
CA HIS A 11 20.89 -31.35 21.68
C HIS A 11 19.88 -31.07 22.79
N ILE A 12 18.94 -31.98 23.06
CA ILE A 12 18.11 -31.97 24.26
C ILE A 12 18.70 -32.90 25.31
N ARG A 13 18.77 -32.40 26.54
CA ARG A 13 19.15 -33.22 27.69
C ARG A 13 18.07 -34.27 27.93
N LYS A 14 18.50 -35.53 28.04
CA LYS A 14 17.61 -36.62 28.44
C LYS A 14 16.92 -36.28 29.75
N LYS A 15 15.59 -36.33 29.74
CA LYS A 15 14.77 -36.21 30.94
C LYS A 15 15.06 -37.36 31.89
N LYS A 16 15.22 -37.08 33.18
CA LYS A 16 15.45 -38.11 34.19
C LYS A 16 14.14 -38.60 34.79
N ALA A 17 13.12 -37.72 34.81
CA ALA A 17 11.75 -38.03 35.13
C ALA A 17 10.79 -37.50 34.04
N PRO A 18 9.61 -38.11 33.83
CA PRO A 18 8.63 -37.64 32.85
C PRO A 18 8.16 -36.18 33.08
N THR A 19 8.23 -35.72 34.33
CA THR A 19 7.85 -34.36 34.78
C THR A 19 8.92 -33.31 34.46
N ASP A 20 10.15 -33.72 34.12
CA ASP A 20 11.23 -32.78 33.85
C ASP A 20 10.96 -31.94 32.60
N GLN A 21 11.28 -30.65 32.69
CA GLN A 21 11.22 -29.76 31.53
C GLN A 21 12.28 -30.14 30.51
N THR A 22 11.91 -30.08 29.23
CA THR A 22 12.85 -30.24 28.12
C THR A 22 13.87 -29.10 28.19
N ARG A 23 15.15 -29.43 28.35
CA ARG A 23 16.22 -28.45 28.45
C ARG A 23 17.28 -28.72 27.39
N TRP A 24 17.71 -27.67 26.72
CA TRP A 24 18.80 -27.73 25.75
C TRP A 24 20.13 -28.04 26.42
N VAL A 25 21.01 -28.74 25.71
CA VAL A 25 22.37 -29.03 26.16
C VAL A 25 23.17 -27.72 26.28
N GLU A 26 23.00 -26.82 25.30
CA GLU A 26 23.64 -25.51 25.19
C GLU A 26 22.67 -24.41 24.72
N ASP A 27 22.83 -23.18 25.20
CA ASP A 27 22.01 -22.01 24.81
C ASP A 27 22.11 -21.70 23.30
N ARG A 28 23.25 -22.04 22.70
CA ARG A 28 23.46 -21.91 21.26
C ARG A 28 22.53 -22.83 20.47
N ALA A 29 22.32 -24.07 20.94
CA ALA A 29 21.43 -25.02 20.27
C ALA A 29 19.98 -24.56 20.33
N GLU A 30 19.54 -24.05 21.49
CA GLU A 30 18.23 -23.44 21.65
C GLU A 30 18.02 -22.26 20.69
N THR A 31 19.00 -21.35 20.63
CA THR A 31 18.94 -20.19 19.74
C THR A 31 18.92 -20.58 18.26
N THR A 32 19.72 -21.56 17.87
CA THR A 32 19.79 -22.04 16.48
C THR A 32 18.49 -22.72 16.06
N HIS A 33 17.94 -23.62 16.89
CA HIS A 33 16.66 -24.25 16.61
C HIS A 33 15.52 -23.21 16.60
N GLY A 34 15.49 -22.27 17.55
CA GLY A 34 14.51 -21.19 17.57
C GLY A 34 14.53 -20.35 16.28
N ARG A 35 15.71 -19.95 15.81
CA ARG A 35 15.86 -19.26 14.52
C ARG A 35 15.40 -20.11 13.33
N TYR A 36 15.63 -21.41 13.37
CA TYR A 36 15.20 -22.32 12.31
C TYR A 36 13.69 -22.34 12.20
N LYS A 37 12.98 -22.50 13.33
CA LYS A 37 11.52 -22.48 13.35
C LYS A 37 10.95 -21.15 12.87
N ILE A 38 11.56 -20.02 13.25
CA ILE A 38 11.17 -18.69 12.77
C ILE A 38 11.33 -18.60 11.24
N ASN A 39 12.50 -18.96 10.70
CA ASN A 39 12.75 -18.89 9.26
C ASN A 39 11.82 -19.82 8.46
N LEU A 40 11.48 -20.98 9.01
CA LEU A 40 10.57 -21.94 8.37
C LEU A 40 9.13 -21.41 8.33
N GLU A 41 8.68 -20.77 9.41
CA GLU A 41 7.38 -20.09 9.45
C GLU A 41 7.34 -18.88 8.50
N GLU A 42 8.37 -18.03 8.49
CA GLU A 42 8.49 -16.89 7.57
C GLU A 42 8.47 -17.33 6.10
N TYR A 43 9.19 -18.41 5.76
CA TYR A 43 9.17 -18.97 4.42
C TYR A 43 7.78 -19.49 4.05
N THR A 44 7.15 -20.24 4.95
CA THR A 44 5.77 -20.70 4.75
C THR A 44 4.84 -19.50 4.52
N GLN A 45 5.03 -18.41 5.27
CA GLN A 45 4.26 -17.19 5.11
C GLN A 45 4.42 -16.48 3.78
N SER A 46 5.59 -16.64 3.13
CA SER A 46 5.87 -16.08 1.82
C SER A 46 5.28 -16.88 0.65
N LEU A 47 4.86 -18.13 0.88
CA LEU A 47 4.30 -18.98 -0.18
C LEU A 47 2.90 -18.49 -0.59
N PRO A 48 2.59 -18.51 -1.91
CA PRO A 48 1.27 -18.16 -2.38
C PRO A 48 0.22 -19.13 -1.85
N LEU A 49 -0.95 -18.58 -1.50
CA LEU A 49 -2.10 -19.36 -1.08
C LEU A 49 -2.67 -20.14 -2.28
N ASN A 50 -2.94 -21.42 -2.12
CA ASN A 50 -3.61 -22.22 -3.14
C ASN A 50 -5.11 -21.84 -3.27
N GLU A 51 -5.81 -22.43 -4.23
CA GLU A 51 -7.24 -22.18 -4.49
C GLU A 51 -8.13 -22.52 -3.27
N GLN A 52 -7.68 -23.43 -2.41
CA GLN A 52 -8.31 -23.86 -1.16
C GLN A 52 -7.94 -23.00 0.05
N ARG A 53 -7.28 -21.85 -0.16
CA ARG A 53 -6.74 -20.97 0.88
C ARG A 53 -5.76 -21.65 1.84
N GLU A 54 -5.12 -22.72 1.41
CA GLU A 54 -4.10 -23.44 2.14
C GLU A 54 -2.72 -23.13 1.54
N ARG A 55 -1.69 -23.16 2.38
CA ARG A 55 -0.32 -22.99 1.89
C ARG A 55 0.23 -24.33 1.44
N PRO A 56 0.94 -24.39 0.31
CA PRO A 56 1.61 -25.62 -0.10
C PRO A 56 2.53 -26.13 1.00
N PRO A 57 2.62 -27.46 1.22
CA PRO A 57 3.64 -28.02 2.07
C PRO A 57 5.03 -27.65 1.55
N ILE A 58 5.95 -27.36 2.46
CA ILE A 58 7.34 -27.07 2.12
C ILE A 58 8.00 -28.35 1.61
N SER A 59 8.77 -28.27 0.52
CA SER A 59 9.55 -29.42 0.02
C SER A 59 10.74 -29.71 0.95
N ASP A 60 11.17 -30.97 0.99
CA ASP A 60 12.34 -31.42 1.77
C ASP A 60 13.62 -30.63 1.40
N GLU A 61 13.78 -30.22 0.15
CA GLU A 61 14.90 -29.40 -0.34
C GLU A 61 14.88 -27.98 0.25
N GLU A 62 13.72 -27.34 0.29
CA GLU A 62 13.51 -26.01 0.86
C GLU A 62 13.71 -26.03 2.39
N GLU A 63 13.14 -27.02 3.07
CA GLU A 63 13.35 -27.23 4.52
C GLU A 63 14.84 -27.35 4.83
N LYS A 64 15.56 -28.18 4.06
CA LYS A 64 17.01 -28.36 4.18
C LYS A 64 17.78 -27.07 3.89
N ARG A 65 17.33 -26.26 2.93
CA ARG A 65 17.95 -24.97 2.60
C ARG A 65 17.81 -23.97 3.74
N ILE A 66 16.63 -23.91 4.36
CA ILE A 66 16.31 -23.06 5.53
C ILE A 66 17.11 -23.51 6.75
N TRP A 67 17.25 -24.82 6.96
CA TRP A 67 18.12 -25.37 7.99
C TRP A 67 19.57 -24.91 7.80
N LEU A 68 20.11 -25.08 6.59
CA LEU A 68 21.50 -24.72 6.24
C LEU A 68 21.81 -23.23 6.41
N SER A 69 20.88 -22.35 6.03
CA SER A 69 21.06 -20.91 6.24
C SER A 69 21.07 -20.55 7.73
N THR A 70 20.25 -21.22 8.53
CA THR A 70 20.11 -20.97 9.97
C THR A 70 21.33 -21.42 10.77
N VAL A 71 21.84 -22.63 10.51
CA VAL A 71 23.03 -23.16 11.20
C VAL A 71 24.33 -22.45 10.76
N GLY A 72 24.23 -21.51 9.81
CA GLY A 72 25.31 -20.62 9.40
C GLY A 72 26.25 -21.20 8.35
N GLY A 73 25.79 -22.21 7.59
CA GLY A 73 26.62 -22.98 6.66
C GLY A 73 27.90 -23.55 7.29
N PRO A 74 28.70 -24.33 6.56
CA PRO A 74 30.00 -24.77 7.06
C PRO A 74 30.99 -23.61 7.01
N LYS A 75 31.02 -22.75 8.04
CA LYS A 75 32.23 -21.96 8.32
C LYS A 75 33.32 -22.95 8.72
N LYS A 76 34.18 -23.29 7.75
CA LYS A 76 35.25 -24.32 7.81
C LYS A 76 34.80 -25.78 7.61
N GLY A 77 34.00 -26.06 6.57
CA GLY A 77 33.93 -27.41 5.98
C GLY A 77 33.38 -28.56 6.86
N ILE A 78 32.89 -28.28 8.06
CA ILE A 78 32.30 -29.27 8.97
C ILE A 78 31.03 -28.64 9.54
N ALA A 79 29.90 -28.86 8.89
CA ALA A 79 28.60 -28.61 9.50
C ALA A 79 27.83 -29.92 9.53
N TYR A 80 27.58 -30.39 10.75
CA TYR A 80 26.57 -31.36 11.18
C TYR A 80 26.03 -32.29 10.05
N ASP A 81 26.82 -33.31 9.74
CA ASP A 81 26.46 -34.54 9.03
C ASP A 81 25.99 -34.44 7.57
N LEU A 82 26.35 -33.39 6.84
CA LEU A 82 26.20 -33.39 5.38
C LEU A 82 27.35 -34.12 4.69
N SER A 83 27.03 -35.09 3.84
CA SER A 83 28.01 -35.62 2.89
C SER A 83 28.51 -34.49 1.99
N ASP A 84 29.83 -34.46 1.77
CA ASP A 84 30.54 -33.48 0.97
C ASP A 84 29.91 -33.24 -0.43
N LYS A 85 29.27 -34.26 -1.01
CA LYS A 85 28.53 -34.17 -2.29
C LYS A 85 27.29 -33.26 -2.23
N SER A 86 26.53 -33.32 -1.13
CA SER A 86 25.33 -32.50 -0.95
C SER A 86 25.68 -31.04 -0.64
N PHE A 87 26.79 -30.83 0.08
CA PHE A 87 27.36 -29.51 0.31
C PHE A 87 27.81 -28.86 -1.01
N ARG A 88 28.54 -29.58 -1.87
CA ARG A 88 28.95 -29.05 -3.18
C ARG A 88 27.75 -28.58 -3.99
N ARG A 89 26.67 -29.37 -4.08
CA ARG A 89 25.45 -28.97 -4.79
C ARG A 89 24.80 -27.71 -4.21
N TYR A 90 24.66 -27.62 -2.89
CA TYR A 90 24.15 -26.42 -2.23
C TYR A 90 25.05 -25.20 -2.49
N ARG A 91 26.37 -25.36 -2.40
CA ARG A 91 27.34 -24.29 -2.60
C ARG A 91 27.41 -23.83 -4.06
N THR A 92 27.25 -24.75 -5.02
CA THR A 92 27.12 -24.43 -6.45
C THR A 92 25.80 -23.72 -6.74
N GLY A 93 24.69 -24.11 -6.10
CA GLY A 93 23.41 -23.39 -6.20
C GLY A 93 23.45 -21.99 -5.59
N LEU A 94 24.23 -21.79 -4.51
CA LEU A 94 24.53 -20.47 -3.93
C LEU A 94 25.60 -19.69 -4.69
N GLN A 95 26.32 -20.30 -5.63
CA GLN A 95 27.41 -19.65 -6.35
C GLN A 95 26.92 -18.50 -7.25
N GLY A 96 25.61 -18.43 -7.51
CA GLY A 96 24.94 -17.27 -8.11
C GLY A 96 24.48 -16.18 -7.13
N ILE A 97 24.55 -16.40 -5.80
CA ILE A 97 23.95 -15.51 -4.80
C ILE A 97 24.97 -14.71 -3.97
N GLY A 98 26.28 -15.02 -3.98
CA GLY A 98 27.18 -14.16 -3.19
C GLY A 98 28.63 -14.58 -2.99
N THR A 99 29.32 -15.04 -4.02
CA THR A 99 30.79 -14.95 -4.04
C THR A 99 31.26 -14.45 -5.41
N SER A 100 31.02 -13.18 -5.69
CA SER A 100 31.68 -12.48 -6.80
C SER A 100 33.12 -12.19 -6.39
N ALA A 101 33.98 -13.18 -6.58
CA ALA A 101 35.41 -12.97 -6.84
C ALA A 101 35.72 -13.29 -8.31
N GLN A 102 34.69 -13.31 -9.16
CA GLN A 102 34.83 -13.16 -10.58
C GLN A 102 34.36 -11.75 -10.87
N GLY A 103 35.32 -10.82 -10.91
CA GLY A 103 35.10 -9.52 -11.52
C GLY A 103 34.75 -9.74 -12.98
N GLU A 104 33.48 -10.02 -13.24
CA GLU A 104 32.86 -9.57 -14.47
C GLU A 104 33.16 -8.08 -14.48
N ALA A 105 34.09 -7.68 -15.35
CA ALA A 105 34.48 -6.29 -15.48
C ALA A 105 33.19 -5.53 -15.73
N ILE A 106 32.65 -4.87 -14.70
CA ILE A 106 31.45 -4.08 -14.84
C ILE A 106 31.83 -3.06 -15.89
N ASP A 107 31.21 -3.16 -17.06
CA ASP A 107 31.54 -2.33 -18.20
C ASP A 107 31.34 -0.88 -17.77
N SER A 108 32.45 -0.19 -17.49
CA SER A 108 32.45 1.16 -16.97
C SER A 108 31.70 2.10 -17.92
N SER A 109 31.67 1.76 -19.21
CA SER A 109 30.90 2.50 -20.21
C SER A 109 29.38 2.34 -20.02
N ALA A 110 28.91 1.16 -19.61
CA ALA A 110 27.50 0.93 -19.31
C ALA A 110 27.07 1.69 -18.04
N ILE A 111 27.92 1.69 -17.00
CA ILE A 111 27.68 2.49 -15.79
C ILE A 111 27.61 3.98 -16.15
N SER A 112 28.61 4.53 -16.85
CA SER A 112 28.61 5.95 -17.20
C SER A 112 27.43 6.33 -18.09
N SER A 113 26.99 5.46 -19.00
CA SER A 113 25.78 5.71 -19.81
C SER A 113 24.51 5.77 -18.94
N MET A 114 24.41 4.91 -17.92
CA MET A 114 23.29 4.94 -16.97
C MET A 114 23.31 6.21 -16.12
N GLU A 115 24.48 6.60 -15.62
CA GLU A 115 24.66 7.84 -14.85
C GLU A 115 24.24 9.07 -15.67
N GLU A 116 24.64 9.14 -16.95
CA GLU A 116 24.23 10.22 -17.85
C GLU A 116 22.70 10.26 -18.06
N LYS A 117 22.07 9.09 -18.25
CA LYS A 117 20.60 9.00 -18.37
C LYS A 117 19.90 9.43 -17.09
N ILE A 118 20.41 9.04 -15.92
CA ILE A 118 19.87 9.47 -14.63
C ILE A 118 19.99 10.99 -14.49
N ALA A 119 21.15 11.56 -14.81
CA ALA A 119 21.37 13.01 -14.75
C ALA A 119 20.42 13.76 -15.67
N LYS A 120 20.24 13.28 -16.92
CA LYS A 120 19.32 13.86 -17.89
C LYS A 120 17.86 13.81 -17.41
N LEU A 121 17.37 12.64 -16.99
CA LEU A 121 16.00 12.48 -16.49
C LEU A 121 15.74 13.34 -15.24
N THR A 122 16.74 13.44 -14.36
CA THR A 122 16.65 14.29 -13.16
C THR A 122 16.54 15.76 -13.53
N ALA A 123 17.31 16.23 -14.52
CA ALA A 123 17.24 17.61 -15.01
C ALA A 123 15.89 17.92 -15.67
N GLU A 124 15.37 17.02 -16.52
CA GLU A 124 14.06 17.16 -17.15
C GLU A 124 12.92 17.20 -16.11
N LEU A 125 13.02 16.40 -15.04
CA LEU A 125 12.04 16.38 -13.94
C LEU A 125 12.02 17.70 -13.17
N GLU A 126 13.18 18.26 -12.84
CA GLU A 126 13.22 19.57 -12.17
C GLU A 126 12.76 20.71 -13.08
N GLU A 127 13.01 20.64 -14.39
CA GLU A 127 12.47 21.62 -15.35
C GLU A 127 10.94 21.56 -15.44
N THR A 128 10.36 20.36 -15.57
CA THR A 128 8.89 20.19 -15.64
C THR A 128 8.22 20.66 -14.35
N LYS A 129 8.78 20.31 -13.20
CA LYS A 129 8.32 20.77 -11.88
C LYS A 129 8.39 22.29 -11.75
N ALA A 130 9.47 22.94 -12.22
CA ALA A 130 9.57 24.40 -12.21
C ALA A 130 8.52 25.06 -13.11
N ARG A 131 8.27 24.47 -14.29
CA ARG A 131 7.23 24.93 -15.23
C ARG A 131 5.83 24.80 -14.64
N GLU A 132 5.52 23.66 -14.04
CA GLU A 132 4.23 23.42 -13.38
C GLU A 132 4.01 24.35 -12.21
N LYS A 133 5.03 24.57 -11.37
CA LYS A 133 4.94 25.52 -10.26
C LYS A 133 4.61 26.93 -10.76
N LYS A 134 5.28 27.41 -11.81
CA LYS A 134 4.98 28.71 -12.42
C LYS A 134 3.54 28.79 -12.94
N ASN A 135 3.05 27.71 -13.57
CA ASN A 135 1.68 27.63 -14.04
C ASN A 135 0.69 27.69 -12.87
N PHE A 136 0.97 26.98 -11.78
CA PHE A 136 0.17 27.01 -10.56
C PHE A 136 0.12 28.41 -9.95
N ASP A 137 1.26 29.07 -9.76
CA ASP A 137 1.34 30.44 -9.24
C ASP A 137 0.55 31.43 -10.12
N THR A 138 0.62 31.25 -11.44
CA THR A 138 -0.13 32.07 -12.41
C THR A 138 -1.64 31.86 -12.29
N LEU A 139 -2.09 30.61 -12.17
CA LEU A 139 -3.50 30.26 -12.00
C LEU A 139 -4.04 30.75 -10.65
N GLN A 140 -3.26 30.63 -9.58
CA GLN A 140 -3.61 31.16 -8.26
C GLN A 140 -3.82 32.68 -8.32
N GLY A 141 -2.88 33.42 -8.94
CA GLY A 141 -3.03 34.86 -9.10
C GLY A 141 -4.20 35.29 -10.02
N GLN A 142 -4.65 34.42 -10.93
CA GLN A 142 -5.87 34.65 -11.69
C GLN A 142 -7.13 34.40 -10.83
N LEU A 143 -7.13 33.35 -10.01
CA LEU A 143 -8.22 33.03 -9.11
C LEU A 143 -8.48 34.17 -8.12
N GLU A 144 -7.43 34.65 -7.43
CA GLU A 144 -7.54 35.76 -6.48
C GLU A 144 -8.06 37.05 -7.12
N ARG A 145 -7.73 37.30 -8.39
CA ARG A 145 -8.28 38.45 -9.14
C ARG A 145 -9.76 38.28 -9.41
N ARG A 146 -10.20 37.07 -9.81
CA ARG A 146 -11.62 36.79 -10.03
C ARG A 146 -12.40 36.90 -8.73
N ASP A 147 -11.88 36.40 -7.62
CA ASP A 147 -12.54 36.46 -6.32
C ASP A 147 -12.75 37.91 -5.88
N LYS A 148 -11.73 38.77 -6.01
CA LYS A 148 -11.88 40.22 -5.76
C LYS A 148 -12.91 40.88 -6.67
N GLN A 149 -12.96 40.50 -7.94
CA GLN A 149 -13.98 41.02 -8.87
C GLN A 149 -15.39 40.55 -8.48
N PHE A 150 -15.51 39.31 -8.03
CA PHE A 150 -16.78 38.75 -7.58
C PHE A 150 -17.27 39.46 -6.30
N ASP A 151 -16.39 39.67 -5.32
CA ASP A 151 -16.71 40.42 -4.09
C ASP A 151 -17.15 41.85 -4.41
N LEU A 152 -16.49 42.52 -5.36
CA LEU A 152 -16.87 43.86 -5.80
C LEU A 152 -18.27 43.86 -6.44
N LEU A 153 -18.55 42.92 -7.33
CA LEU A 153 -19.86 42.80 -7.98
C LEU A 153 -20.96 42.46 -6.97
N GLN A 154 -20.68 41.59 -5.99
CA GLN A 154 -21.60 41.30 -4.89
C GLN A 154 -21.91 42.57 -4.09
N GLY A 155 -20.89 43.38 -3.77
CA GLY A 155 -21.08 44.66 -3.08
C GLY A 155 -21.93 45.65 -3.89
N GLN A 156 -21.71 45.72 -5.21
CA GLN A 156 -22.52 46.55 -6.10
C GLN A 156 -23.98 46.10 -6.13
N LEU A 157 -24.25 44.79 -6.24
CA LEU A 157 -25.60 44.24 -6.21
C LEU A 157 -26.29 44.51 -4.88
N ALA A 158 -25.59 44.31 -3.76
CA ALA A 158 -26.13 44.58 -2.42
C ALA A 158 -26.51 46.06 -2.27
N ASN A 159 -25.68 46.98 -2.78
CA ASN A 159 -25.98 48.40 -2.76
C ASN A 159 -27.20 48.75 -3.63
N LEU A 160 -27.28 48.21 -4.85
CA LEU A 160 -28.44 48.43 -5.74
C LEU A 160 -29.75 47.93 -5.12
N LEU A 161 -29.72 46.78 -4.44
CA LEU A 161 -30.85 46.24 -3.69
C LEU A 161 -31.22 47.16 -2.51
N ALA A 162 -30.23 47.64 -1.75
CA ALA A 162 -30.46 48.55 -0.62
C ALA A 162 -31.00 49.92 -1.05
N CYS A 163 -30.57 50.44 -2.21
CA CYS A 163 -31.03 51.70 -2.78
C CYS A 163 -32.42 51.63 -3.42
N GLY A 164 -33.07 50.46 -3.44
CA GLY A 164 -34.41 50.31 -4.03
C GLY A 164 -34.45 50.57 -5.54
N ALA A 165 -33.32 50.35 -6.24
CA ALA A 165 -33.18 50.61 -7.68
C ALA A 165 -34.09 49.72 -8.55
N PHE A 166 -34.64 48.65 -7.98
CA PHE A 166 -35.67 47.81 -8.59
C PHE A 166 -37.01 48.05 -7.89
N PRO A 167 -37.92 48.86 -8.45
CA PRO A 167 -39.28 48.94 -7.93
C PRO A 167 -39.94 47.56 -8.07
N ILE A 168 -40.32 46.96 -6.93
CA ILE A 168 -41.22 45.81 -6.93
C ILE A 168 -42.51 46.27 -7.63
N PRO A 169 -42.95 45.62 -8.72
CA PRO A 169 -44.22 45.95 -9.34
C PRO A 169 -45.30 45.77 -8.27
N ARG A 170 -45.88 46.87 -7.80
CA ARG A 170 -47.05 46.80 -6.93
C ARG A 170 -48.14 46.07 -7.70
N SER A 171 -48.62 44.97 -7.13
CA SER A 171 -49.79 44.26 -7.63
C SER A 171 -50.94 45.27 -7.84
N PRO A 172 -51.71 45.16 -8.94
CA PRO A 172 -52.87 46.00 -9.14
C PRO A 172 -53.80 45.92 -7.93
N PRO A 173 -54.40 47.04 -7.47
CA PRO A 173 -55.35 47.00 -6.36
C PRO A 173 -56.48 46.02 -6.70
N PRO A 174 -56.97 45.23 -5.73
CA PRO A 174 -58.07 44.32 -5.97
C PRO A 174 -59.29 45.09 -6.47
N SER A 175 -59.87 44.62 -7.58
CA SER A 175 -61.07 45.22 -8.17
C SER A 175 -62.21 45.27 -7.14
N PRO A 176 -63.04 46.33 -7.15
CA PRO A 176 -64.17 46.43 -6.23
C PRO A 176 -65.14 45.25 -6.46
N PRO A 177 -65.76 44.69 -5.41
CA PRO A 177 -66.73 43.62 -5.56
C PRO A 177 -67.91 44.11 -6.40
N ALA A 178 -68.24 43.38 -7.46
CA ALA A 178 -69.42 43.63 -8.27
C ALA A 178 -70.66 43.47 -7.38
N GLY A 179 -71.47 44.54 -7.31
CA GLY A 179 -72.76 44.53 -6.64
C GLY A 179 -73.67 43.47 -7.24
N ASP A 180 -74.27 42.68 -6.36
CA ASP A 180 -75.29 41.69 -6.63
C ASP A 180 -76.57 42.39 -7.11
N GLU A 181 -76.72 42.52 -8.42
CA GLU A 181 -77.96 42.93 -9.08
C GLU A 181 -78.95 41.77 -8.95
N GLY A 182 -79.83 41.87 -7.95
CA GLY A 182 -80.90 40.93 -7.72
C GLY A 182 -81.75 40.70 -8.96
N ARG A 183 -82.00 39.43 -9.29
CA ARG A 183 -83.00 39.06 -10.29
C ARG A 183 -83.99 38.05 -9.72
N ARG A 184 -85.22 38.58 -9.61
CA ARG A 184 -86.51 37.95 -9.31
C ARG A 184 -86.63 36.50 -9.80
N THR A 185 -87.06 35.63 -8.91
CA THR A 185 -87.81 34.41 -9.25
C THR A 185 -89.29 34.77 -9.25
N GLU A 186 -89.89 34.76 -10.44
CA GLU A 186 -91.34 34.78 -10.59
C GLU A 186 -91.86 33.33 -10.46
N ASP A 187 -92.83 33.16 -9.57
CA ASP A 187 -93.65 31.95 -9.40
C ASP A 187 -94.68 31.84 -10.53
N GLU A 188 -94.95 30.61 -11.00
CA GLU A 188 -96.26 30.05 -11.42
C GLU A 188 -95.99 28.67 -12.05
N ASP A 189 -96.31 27.58 -11.33
CA ASP A 189 -97.58 26.83 -11.43
C ASP A 189 -97.75 26.05 -12.74
N ASP A 190 -97.61 24.73 -12.68
CA ASP A 190 -98.67 23.84 -13.18
C ASP A 190 -98.58 22.45 -12.51
N ALA A 191 -99.74 21.91 -12.19
CA ALA A 191 -99.94 20.65 -11.48
C ALA A 191 -100.62 19.63 -12.40
N THR A 192 -100.26 18.36 -12.18
CA THR A 192 -100.89 17.10 -12.64
C THR A 192 -100.65 16.62 -14.07
#